data_AF-A0A2V5K0T5-F1
#
_entry.id   AF-A0A2V5K0T5-F1
#
_cell.length_a   1.000
_cell.length_b   1.000
_cell.length_c   1.000
_cell.angle_alpha   90.00
_cell.angle_beta   90.00
_cell.angle_gamma   90.00
#
_symmetry.space_group_name_H-M   'P 1'
#
loop_
_entity.id
_entity.type
_entity.pdbx_description
1 polymer ?
#
loop_
_entity_poly.entity_id
_entity_poly.type
_entity_poly.pdbx_seq_one_letter_code
_entity_poly.pdbx_strand_id
1 'polypeptide(L)' 'FHKTFIAVDEKGTEAAAATATVMMRATAIAGPKPKPIEVKVDHPFVYAIQHVPSGVCLFLGRVTDPR' A
#
# COMPACT_ATOMS: atom_id res chain seq x y z
N PHE A 1 17.37 21.41 13.39
CA PHE A 1 17.65 20.03 12.98
C PHE A 1 16.33 19.27 12.91
N HIS A 2 16.08 18.54 11.82
CA HIS A 2 14.88 17.73 11.62
C HIS A 2 15.31 16.29 11.33
N LYS A 3 14.78 15.33 12.08
CA LYS A 3 15.11 13.90 11.97
C LYS A 3 13.80 13.13 11.94
N THR A 4 13.66 12.26 10.94
CA THR A 4 12.47 11.44 10.73
C THR A 4 12.88 9.98 10.58
N PHE A 5 11.94 9.08 10.87
CA PHE A 5 12.11 7.64 10.74
C PHE A 5 10.80 7.04 10.23
N ILE A 6 10.90 6.16 9.25
CA ILE A 6 9.76 5.45 8.66
C ILE A 6 10.16 3.98 8.57
N ALA A 7 9.29 3.10 9.06
CA ALA A 7 9.40 1.65 8.91
C ALA A 7 8.14 1.14 8.22
N VAL A 8 8.31 0.18 7.32
CA VAL A 8 7.23 -0.48 6.60
C VAL A 8 7.37 -1.97 6.90
N ASP A 9 6.30 -2.60 7.37
CA ASP A 9 6.25 -4.04 7.64
C ASP A 9 4.97 -4.67 7.08
N GLU A 10 4.95 -6.00 7.04
CA GLU A 10 3.83 -6.76 6.50
C GLU A 10 2.59 -6.64 7.38
N LYS A 11 2.72 -6.38 8.69
CA LYS A 11 1.56 -6.37 9.61
C LYS A 11 0.51 -5.33 9.20
N GLY A 12 0.95 -4.19 8.67
CA GLY A 12 0.04 -3.13 8.18
C GLY A 12 -0.64 -3.45 6.83
N THR A 13 0.03 -4.15 5.92
CA THR A 13 -0.45 -4.42 4.56
C THR A 13 -1.13 -5.79 4.42
N GLU A 14 -0.65 -6.79 5.16
CA GLU A 14 -1.15 -8.17 5.16
C GLU A 14 -2.60 -8.23 5.67
N ALA A 15 -2.95 -7.47 6.72
CA ALA A 15 -4.32 -7.41 7.23
C ALA A 15 -5.30 -6.89 6.16
N ALA A 16 -4.92 -5.88 5.38
CA ALA A 16 -5.74 -5.35 4.29
C ALA A 16 -5.86 -6.35 3.13
N ALA A 17 -4.74 -6.98 2.73
CA ALA A 17 -4.73 -8.00 1.66
C ALA A 17 -5.57 -9.23 2.03
N ALA A 18 -5.40 -9.75 3.25
CA ALA A 18 -6.18 -10.87 3.78
C ALA A 18 -7.68 -10.54 3.78
N THR A 19 -8.07 -9.36 4.28
CA THR A 19 -9.47 -8.91 4.28
C THR A 19 -10.03 -8.79 2.86
N ALA A 20 -9.28 -8.23 1.92
CA ALA A 20 -9.71 -8.12 0.52
C ALA A 20 -9.94 -9.50 -0.13
N THR A 21 -9.06 -10.47 0.13
CA THR A 21 -9.23 -11.84 -0.40
C THR A 21 -10.46 -12.54 0.20
N VAL A 22 -10.71 -12.37 1.51
CA VAL A 22 -11.89 -12.93 2.19
C VAL A 22 -13.17 -12.30 1.63
N MET A 23 -13.20 -10.97 1.49
CA MET A 23 -14.33 -10.25 0.88
C MET A 23 -14.59 -10.71 -0.55
N MET A 24 -13.55 -10.84 -1.39
CA MET A 24 -13.69 -11.33 -2.76
C MET A 24 -14.19 -12.78 -2.85
N ARG A 25 -13.91 -13.63 -1.84
CA ARG A 25 -14.44 -15.00 -1.76
C ARG A 25 -15.88 -15.03 -1.29
N ALA A 26 -16.25 -14.16 -0.34
CA ALA A 26 -17.60 -14.04 0.19
C ALA A 26 -18.60 -13.42 -0.80
N THR A 27 -18.13 -12.54 -1.70
CA THR A 27 -18.99 -11.84 -2.68
C THR A 27 -19.04 -12.49 -4.07
N ALA A 28 -18.45 -13.68 -4.25
CA ALA A 28 -18.35 -14.36 -5.54
C ALA A 28 -19.68 -15.01 -5.98
N ILE A 29 -20.68 -14.19 -6.32
CA ILE A 29 -21.82 -14.56 -7.17
C ILE A 29 -21.78 -13.64 -8.40
N ALA A 30 -21.66 -14.25 -9.58
CA ALA A 30 -21.75 -13.69 -10.95
C ALA A 30 -20.57 -12.86 -11.52
N GLY A 31 -19.94 -13.40 -12.58
CA GLY A 31 -19.17 -12.66 -13.59
C GLY A 31 -17.66 -13.01 -13.68
N PRO A 32 -17.05 -12.99 -14.89
CA PRO A 32 -15.60 -13.10 -15.02
C PRO A 32 -14.93 -11.92 -14.31
N LYS A 33 -14.18 -12.20 -13.25
CA LYS A 33 -13.44 -11.18 -12.51
C LYS A 33 -12.36 -10.57 -13.42
N PRO A 34 -12.22 -9.23 -13.46
CA PRO A 34 -11.06 -8.62 -14.11
C PRO A 34 -9.78 -9.15 -13.47
N LYS A 35 -8.74 -9.37 -14.29
CA LYS A 35 -7.43 -9.79 -13.79
C LYS A 35 -6.93 -8.76 -12.77
N PRO A 36 -6.33 -9.20 -11.64
CA PRO A 36 -5.71 -8.29 -10.70
C PRO A 36 -4.67 -7.41 -11.40
N ILE A 37 -4.60 -6.14 -11.01
CA ILE A 37 -3.52 -5.26 -11.44
C ILE A 37 -2.28 -5.68 -10.65
N GLU A 38 -1.22 -6.06 -11.35
CA GLU A 38 0.06 -6.36 -10.74
C GLU A 38 0.82 -5.05 -10.50
N VAL A 39 1.17 -4.79 -9.24
CA VAL A 39 2.02 -3.66 -8.84
C VAL A 39 3.26 -4.26 -8.19
N LYS A 40 4.36 -4.24 -8.94
CA LYS A 40 5.66 -4.72 -8.48
C LYS A 40 6.59 -3.53 -8.27
N VAL A 41 7.06 -3.36 -7.04
CA VAL A 41 7.92 -2.24 -6.63
C VAL A 41 9.35 -2.75 -6.40
N ASP A 42 9.99 -3.20 -7.48
CA ASP A 42 11.33 -3.84 -7.48
C ASP A 42 12.47 -2.90 -7.92
N HIS A 43 12.22 -1.59 -7.93
CA HIS A 43 13.14 -0.54 -8.33
C HIS A 43 12.84 0.76 -7.54
N PRO A 44 13.70 1.80 -7.62
CA PRO A 44 13.50 3.03 -6.84
C PRO A 44 12.11 3.65 -7.04
N PHE A 45 11.47 4.03 -5.94
CA PHE A 45 10.11 4.58 -5.94
C PHE A 45 9.95 5.74 -4.95
N VAL A 46 8.95 6.58 -5.19
CA VAL A 46 8.56 7.68 -4.30
C VAL A 46 7.34 7.25 -3.49
N TYR A 47 7.29 7.68 -2.23
CA TYR A 47 6.13 7.47 -1.36
C TYR A 47 5.72 8.78 -0.68
N ALA A 48 4.44 8.87 -0.33
CA ALA A 48 3.92 9.93 0.50
C ALA A 48 2.95 9.37 1.54
N ILE A 49 2.98 9.91 2.75
CA ILE A 49 1.97 9.66 3.79
C ILE A 49 1.12 10.91 3.87
N GLN A 50 -0.17 10.77 3.57
CA GLN A 50 -1.11 11.88 3.48
C GLN A 50 -2.27 11.69 4.44
N HIS A 51 -2.68 12.76 5.11
CA HIS A 51 -3.94 12.78 5.83
C HIS A 51 -5.10 12.98 4.84
N VAL A 52 -5.78 11.88 4.48
CA VAL A 52 -6.80 11.82 3.42
C VAL A 52 -7.89 12.90 3.54
N PRO A 53 -8.51 13.16 4.71
CA PRO A 53 -9.57 14.16 4.80
C PRO A 53 -9.13 15.59 4.47
N SER A 54 -7.89 15.95 4.83
CA SER A 54 -7.37 17.31 4.64
C SER A 54 -6.49 17.49 3.40
N GLY A 55 -6.03 16.39 2.82
CA GLY A 55 -5.00 16.40 1.76
C GLY A 55 -3.59 16.78 2.23
N VAL A 56 -3.36 17.05 3.52
CA VAL A 56 -2.04 17.44 4.03
C VAL A 56 -1.03 16.29 3.87
N CYS A 57 0.10 16.60 3.23
CA CYS A 57 1.24 15.70 3.12
C CYS A 57 2.03 15.73 4.44
N LEU A 58 2.06 14.59 5.13
CA LEU A 58 2.75 14.42 6.41
C LEU A 58 4.22 14.01 6.17
N PHE A 59 4.44 13.15 5.18
CA PHE A 59 5.77 12.68 4.79
C PHE A 59 5.85 12.52 3.27
N LEU A 60 7.00 12.87 2.70
CA LEU A 60 7.34 12.64 1.30
C LEU A 60 8.78 12.12 1.25
N GLY A 61 9.00 11.02 0.53
CA GLY A 61 10.31 10.39 0.46
C GLY A 61 10.49 9.53 -0.77
N ARG A 62 11.73 9.07 -0.97
CA ARG A 62 12.10 8.14 -2.03
C ARG A 62 12.90 6.99 -1.43
N VAL A 63 12.55 5.77 -1.81
CA VAL A 63 13.36 4.58 -1.54
C VAL A 63 14.21 4.32 -2.78
N THR A 64 15.53 4.38 -2.62
CA THR A 64 16.51 4.05 -3.67
C THR A 64 17.25 2.75 -3.40
N ASP A 65 17.33 2.36 -2.13
CA ASP A 65 17.92 1.12 -1.65
C ASP A 65 17.09 0.69 -0.42
N PRO A 66 16.33 -0.42 -0.50
CA PRO A 66 15.44 -0.87 0.56
C PRO A 66 16.13 -1.75 1.62
N ARG A 67 17.46 -1.92 1.53
CA ARG A 67 18.25 -2.72 2.48
C ARG A 67 18.35 -2.09 3.88
#